data_AF-A0A2V8V2X9-F1
#
_entry.id   AF-A0A2V8V2X9-F1
#
_cell.length_a   1.000
_cell.length_b   1.000
_cell.length_c   1.000
_cell.angle_alpha   90.00
_cell.angle_beta   90.00
_cell.angle_gamma   90.00
#
_symmetry.space_group_name_H-M   'P 1'
#
loop_
_entity.id
_entity.type
_entity.pdbx_description
1 polymer ?
#
loop_
_entity_poly.entity_id
_entity_poly.type
_entity_poly.pdbx_seq_one_letter_code
_entity_poly.pdbx_strand_id
1 'polypeptide(L)'
;MSKTRFRTAAVIGTGMMGPGIAATLALGGVRVTVLSRTEENATKGMDAARAQLSATASTFHAHSTKPSKRWIWSSSRRLKTWI
;
A
#
# COMPACT_ATOMS: atom_id res chain seq x y z
N MET A 1 -11.42 -26.75 -5.08
CA MET A 1 -10.79 -26.01 -3.96
C MET A 1 -11.82 -25.09 -3.33
N SER A 2 -12.15 -25.28 -2.05
CA SER A 2 -13.00 -24.34 -1.31
C SER A 2 -12.34 -22.96 -1.29
N LYS A 3 -12.94 -21.95 -1.93
CA LYS A 3 -12.49 -20.55 -1.82
C LYS A 3 -12.96 -19.97 -0.49
N THR A 4 -12.34 -20.37 0.61
CA THR A 4 -12.55 -19.70 1.89
C THR A 4 -12.06 -18.26 1.76
N ARG A 5 -12.97 -17.28 1.83
CA ARG A 5 -12.62 -15.86 1.78
C ARG A 5 -12.54 -15.33 3.21
N PHE A 6 -11.39 -14.74 3.56
CA PHE A 6 -11.25 -14.01 4.82
C PHE A 6 -12.04 -12.70 4.72
N ARG A 7 -12.95 -12.48 5.68
CA ARG A 7 -13.75 -11.24 5.77
C ARG A 7 -13.18 -10.24 6.74
N THR A 8 -12.38 -10.72 7.70
CA THR A 8 -11.85 -9.94 8.80
C THR A 8 -10.38 -10.28 9.03
N ALA A 9 -9.58 -9.28 9.37
CA ALA A 9 -8.18 -9.47 9.74
C ALA A 9 -7.81 -8.49 10.87
N ALA A 10 -6.83 -8.88 11.69
CA ALA A 10 -6.19 -8.00 12.65
C ALA A 10 -4.73 -7.82 12.25
N VAL A 11 -4.26 -6.57 12.26
CA VAL A 11 -2.84 -6.25 12.07
C VAL A 11 -2.27 -5.87 13.42
N ILE A 12 -1.42 -6.75 13.95
CA ILE A 12 -0.78 -6.58 15.25
C ILE A 12 0.56 -5.89 15.05
N GLY A 13 0.69 -4.67 15.55
CA GLY A 13 1.88 -3.84 15.43
C GLY A 13 1.70 -2.68 14.46
N THR A 14 2.10 -1.49 14.90
CA THR A 14 1.97 -0.22 14.16
C THR A 14 3.32 0.40 13.78
N GLY A 15 4.34 -0.44 13.60
CA GLY A 15 5.63 -0.03 13.02
C GLY A 15 5.50 0.30 11.52
N MET A 16 6.63 0.55 10.84
CA MET A 16 6.64 1.04 9.44
C MET A 16 5.80 0.20 8.46
N MET A 17 5.71 -1.12 8.66
CA MET A 17 4.97 -2.03 7.78
C MET A 17 3.48 -2.15 8.10
N GLY A 18 3.08 -1.96 9.37
CA GLY A 18 1.73 -2.26 9.85
C GLY A 18 0.64 -1.48 9.10
N PRO A 19 0.74 -0.14 9.00
CA PRO A 19 -0.22 0.68 8.26
C PRO A 19 -0.40 0.27 6.79
N GLY A 20 0.68 -0.09 6.10
CA GLY A 20 0.62 -0.49 4.69
C GLY A 20 -0.08 -1.84 4.48
N ILE A 21 0.16 -2.78 5.39
CA ILE A 21 -0.56 -4.07 5.41
C ILE A 21 -2.04 -3.84 5.65
N ALA A 22 -2.39 -3.00 6.65
CA ALA A 22 -3.77 -2.69 6.97
C ALA A 22 -4.50 -2.01 5.79
N ALA A 23 -3.86 -1.03 5.15
CA ALA A 23 -4.40 -0.36 3.97
C ALA A 23 -4.63 -1.35 2.81
N THR A 24 -3.67 -2.22 2.53
CA THR A 24 -3.77 -3.21 1.44
C THR A 24 -4.93 -4.19 1.67
N LEU A 25 -5.06 -4.71 2.89
CA LEU A 25 -6.17 -5.61 3.25
C LEU A 25 -7.53 -4.91 3.14
N ALA A 26 -7.62 -3.66 3.57
CA ALA A 26 -8.84 -2.85 3.44
C ALA A 26 -9.22 -2.61 1.97
N LEU A 27 -8.24 -2.30 1.09
CA LEU A 27 -8.46 -2.18 -0.35
C LEU A 27 -8.92 -3.50 -0.98
N GLY A 28 -8.47 -4.63 -0.44
CA GLY A 28 -8.93 -5.97 -0.81
C GLY A 28 -10.35 -6.32 -0.31
N GLY A 29 -11.04 -5.40 0.36
CA GLY A 29 -12.39 -5.59 0.90
C GLY A 29 -12.44 -6.38 2.21
N VAL A 30 -11.30 -6.54 2.89
CA VAL A 30 -11.24 -7.18 4.21
C VAL A 30 -11.45 -6.13 5.29
N ARG A 31 -12.30 -6.42 6.29
CA ARG A 31 -12.45 -5.57 7.46
C ARG A 31 -11.22 -5.72 8.37
N VAL A 32 -10.45 -4.65 8.54
CA VAL A 32 -9.19 -4.68 9.29
C VAL A 32 -9.31 -3.97 10.63
N THR A 33 -8.78 -4.59 11.68
CA THR A 33 -8.54 -3.96 12.99
C THR A 33 -7.04 -3.78 13.19
N VAL A 34 -6.60 -2.57 13.56
CA VAL A 34 -5.21 -2.27 13.91
C VAL A 34 -5.04 -2.38 15.42
N LEU A 35 -4.11 -3.23 15.87
CA LEU A 35 -3.84 -3.47 17.29
C LEU A 35 -2.42 -3.04 17.63
N SER A 36 -2.27 -2.32 18.74
CA SER A 36 -0.98 -1.96 19.33
C SER A 36 -1.03 -2.06 20.85
N ARG A 37 0.13 -1.95 21.50
CA ARG A 37 0.24 -2.05 22.98
C ARG A 37 -0.33 -0.83 23.72
N THR A 38 -0.39 0.32 23.06
CA THR A 38 -0.97 1.55 23.61
C THR A 38 -1.95 2.13 22.61
N GLU A 39 -2.93 2.88 23.14
CA GLU A 39 -3.91 3.58 22.33
C GLU A 39 -3.24 4.59 21.39
N GLU A 40 -2.25 5.35 21.85
CA GLU A 40 -1.60 6.36 20.99
C GLU A 40 -0.93 5.71 19.77
N ASN A 41 -0.29 4.55 19.96
CA ASN A 41 0.36 3.83 18.87
C ASN A 41 -0.66 3.20 17.91
N ALA A 42 -1.82 2.78 18.41
CA ALA A 42 -2.92 2.30 17.56
C ALA A 42 -3.49 3.44 16.71
N THR A 43 -3.75 4.60 17.32
CA THR A 43 -4.23 5.80 16.63
C THR A 43 -3.25 6.28 15.56
N LYS A 44 -1.95 6.41 15.89
CA LYS A 44 -0.91 6.75 14.91
C LYS A 44 -0.87 5.78 13.73
N GLY A 45 -0.99 4.48 14.00
CA GLY A 45 -1.02 3.45 12.95
C GLY A 45 -2.25 3.56 12.05
N MET A 46 -3.42 3.83 12.64
CA MET A 46 -4.67 4.06 11.91
C MET A 46 -4.59 5.31 11.02
N ASP A 47 -4.04 6.41 11.53
CA ASP A 47 -3.90 7.65 10.76
C ASP A 47 -2.91 7.48 9.60
N ALA A 48 -1.80 6.79 9.82
CA ALA A 48 -0.86 6.44 8.75
C ALA A 48 -1.51 5.55 7.67
N ALA A 49 -2.34 4.56 8.07
CA ALA A 49 -3.03 3.69 7.12
C ALA A 49 -4.05 4.49 6.28
N ARG A 50 -4.80 5.40 6.92
CA ARG A 50 -5.72 6.32 6.23
C ARG A 50 -5.00 7.23 5.24
N ALA A 51 -3.87 7.81 5.64
CA ALA A 51 -3.06 8.64 4.74
C ALA A 51 -2.60 7.88 3.50
N GLN A 52 -2.19 6.61 3.66
CA GLN A 52 -1.79 5.74 2.55
C GLN A 52 -2.96 5.36 1.62
N LEU A 53 -4.15 5.11 2.19
CA LEU A 53 -5.37 4.89 1.41
C LEU A 53 -5.71 6.12 0.56
N SER A 54 -5.68 7.31 1.16
CA SER A 54 -5.94 8.57 0.45
C SER A 54 -4.92 8.84 -0.67
N ALA A 55 -3.64 8.60 -0.43
CA ALA A 55 -2.58 8.77 -1.43
C ALA A 55 -2.70 7.78 -2.61
N THR A 56 -3.15 6.56 -2.33
CA THR A 56 -3.34 5.53 -3.37
C THR A 56 -4.59 5.83 -4.21
N ALA A 57 -5.68 6.32 -3.59
CA ALA A 57 -6.90 6.70 -4.29
C ALA A 57 -6.67 7.84 -5.30
N SER A 58 -5.90 8.87 -4.91
CA SER A 58 -5.54 9.97 -5.82
C SER A 58 -4.61 9.53 -6.96
N THR A 59 -3.72 8.57 -6.69
CA THR A 59 -2.80 8.03 -7.70
C THR A 59 -3.49 7.11 -8.71
N PHE A 60 -4.50 6.33 -8.30
CA PHE A 60 -5.26 5.47 -9.20
C PHE A 60 -5.95 6.28 -10.32
N HIS A 61 -6.45 7.47 -9.99
CA HIS A 61 -7.04 8.39 -10.97
C HIS A 61 -6.01 8.98 -11.94
N ALA A 62 -4.79 9.25 -11.46
CA ALA A 62 -3.71 9.81 -12.26
C ALA A 62 -3.04 8.79 -13.21
N HIS A 63 -3.13 7.48 -12.92
CA HIS A 63 -2.61 6.43 -13.80
C HIS A 63 -3.61 5.94 -14.85
N SER A 64 -4.92 6.20 -14.71
CA SER A 64 -5.90 5.85 -15.75
C SER A 64 -5.94 6.84 -16.93
N THR A 65 -5.24 7.98 -16.83
CA THR A 65 -5.29 9.08 -17.82
C THR A 65 -3.96 9.37 -18.51
N LYS A 66 -2.89 8.58 -18.28
CA LYS A 66 -1.62 8.75 -19.00
C LYS A 66 -1.51 7.73 -20.14
N PRO A 67 -1.30 8.17 -21.40
CA PRO A 67 -1.00 7.24 -22.48
C PRO A 67 0.33 6.54 -22.17
N SER A 68 0.35 5.23 -22.35
CA SER A 68 1.46 4.35 -22.04
C SER A 68 2.70 4.69 -22.89
N LYS A 69 3.58 5.56 -22.39
CA LYS A 69 4.98 5.54 -22.81
C LYS A 69 5.65 4.35 -22.13
N ARG A 70 5.75 3.26 -22.88
CA ARG A 70 6.44 2.02 -22.55
C ARG A 70 7.90 2.33 -22.17
N TRP A 71 8.24 2.20 -20.90
CA TRP A 71 9.63 2.23 -20.43
C TRP A 71 10.18 0.79 -20.43
N ILE A 72 11.14 0.53 -21.30
CA ILE A 72 11.92 -0.72 -21.30
C ILE A 72 13.12 -0.48 -20.38
N TRP A 73 13.21 -1.24 -19.30
CA TRP A 73 14.37 -1.24 -18.42
C TRP A 73 15.41 -2.21 -19.00
N SER A 74 16.56 -1.70 -19.43
CA SER A 74 17.72 -2.50 -19.89
C SER A 74 18.82 -2.40 -18.84
N SER A 75 19.17 -3.53 -18.24
CA SER A 75 20.18 -3.70 -17.20
C SER A 75 21.55 -4.06 -17.76
N SER A 76 22.04 -3.29 -18.75
CA SER A 76 23.40 -3.46 -19.27
C SER A 76 24.24 -2.19 -19.12
N ARG A 77 25.46 -2.42 -18.64
CA ARG A 77 26.47 -1.48 -18.15
C ARG A 77 26.95 -0.44 -19.19
N ARG A 78 27.46 0.66 -18.62
CA ARG A 78 28.57 1.52 -19.11
C ARG A 78 28.38 2.23 -20.46
N LEU A 79 28.07 3.52 -20.41
CA LEU A 79 29.01 4.64 -20.57
C LEU A 79 28.18 5.92 -20.79
N LYS A 80 28.46 6.95 -19.98
CA LYS A 80 27.98 8.30 -20.24
C LYS A 80 28.92 8.93 -21.25
N THR A 81 28.45 9.14 -22.48
CA THR A 81 29.04 10.15 -23.36
C THR A 81 27.90 10.89 -24.04
N TRP A 82 27.91 12.21 -23.87
CA TRP A 82 26.97 13.14 -24.48
C TRP A 82 27.53 13.58 -25.84
N ILE A 83 26.79 13.36 -26.93
CA ILE A 83 26.55 14.29 -28.06
C ILE A 83 25.14 14.00 -28.57
#